data_AF-A0A0W8GA73-F1
#
_entry.id   AF-A0A0W8GA73-F1
#
_cell.length_a   1.000
_cell.length_b   1.000
_cell.length_c   1.000
_cell.angle_alpha   90.00
_cell.angle_beta   90.00
_cell.angle_gamma   90.00
#
_symmetry.space_group_name_H-M   'P 1'
#
loop_
_entity.id
_entity.type
_entity.pdbx_description
1 polymer ?
#
loop_
_entity_poly.entity_id
_entity_poly.type
_entity_poly.pdbx_seq_one_letter_code
_entity_poly.pdbx_strand_id
1 'polypeptide(L)'
;MRRMWLNLLLALPVMFILGCGEYGKVDQGRVVAFDKEKKIVTIIRDKKIDTLNPDYSYLPPLTYSLPTDPMEVGPEPKAGGRLKLDMEKNDLYIYDPEIQNFAHVPFTVIEKKMGVGREDPLVKDKTFPIVDKEKRTITIYSGRQKMYAVVQVAEEFLKYPPEEWEAGDEVRIYYKEDGKALRFMNITKTDIYKK
;
A
#
# COMPACT_ATOMS: atom_id res chain seq x y z
N MET A 1 -55.47 45.36 -0.08
CA MET A 1 -54.54 44.44 0.62
C MET A 1 -54.80 42.99 0.20
N ARG A 2 -54.36 42.53 -0.99
CA ARG A 2 -54.42 41.10 -1.36
C ARG A 2 -53.63 40.71 -2.63
N ARG A 3 -52.56 41.42 -2.98
CA ARG A 3 -51.77 41.13 -4.20
C ARG A 3 -50.25 41.25 -4.06
N MET A 4 -49.75 41.52 -2.85
CA MET A 4 -48.32 41.75 -2.61
C MET A 4 -47.64 40.62 -1.82
N TRP A 5 -48.26 39.43 -1.80
CA TRP A 5 -47.79 38.24 -1.09
C TRP A 5 -47.67 37.01 -2.01
N LEU A 6 -47.60 37.21 -3.34
CA LEU A 6 -47.44 36.13 -4.30
C LEU A 6 -46.16 36.21 -5.14
N ASN A 7 -45.29 37.19 -4.86
CA ASN A 7 -44.00 37.34 -5.57
C ASN A 7 -42.78 37.00 -4.70
N LEU A 8 -42.97 36.55 -3.45
CA LEU A 8 -41.88 36.15 -2.55
C LEU A 8 -41.70 34.62 -2.45
N LEU A 9 -42.48 33.84 -3.20
CA LEU A 9 -42.47 32.36 -3.15
C LEU A 9 -41.83 31.69 -4.37
N LEU A 10 -41.34 32.47 -5.35
CA LEU A 10 -40.72 31.95 -6.58
C LEU A 10 -39.20 32.07 -6.62
N ALA A 11 -38.56 32.61 -5.57
CA ALA A 11 -37.11 32.79 -5.51
C ALA A 11 -36.39 31.79 -4.59
N LEU A 12 -36.98 30.61 -4.32
CA LEU A 12 -36.46 29.67 -3.31
C LEU A 12 -36.25 28.19 -3.74
N PRO A 13 -36.12 27.82 -5.03
CA PRO A 13 -35.59 26.49 -5.36
C PRO A 13 -34.21 26.48 -6.07
N VAL A 14 -33.50 27.60 -6.22
CA VAL A 14 -32.18 27.60 -6.92
C VAL A 14 -30.99 27.44 -5.97
N MET A 15 -31.15 27.69 -4.66
CA MET A 15 -30.03 27.62 -3.71
C MET A 15 -29.69 26.21 -3.21
N PHE A 16 -30.51 25.18 -3.53
CA PHE A 16 -30.26 23.80 -3.08
C PHE A 16 -29.41 22.96 -4.05
N ILE A 17 -29.07 23.46 -5.24
CA ILE A 17 -28.31 22.68 -6.24
C ILE A 17 -26.79 22.85 -6.07
N LEU A 18 -26.33 23.85 -5.29
CA LEU A 18 -24.89 24.13 -5.10
C LEU A 18 -24.27 23.47 -3.85
N GLY A 19 -25.04 22.69 -3.09
CA GLY A 19 -24.62 22.11 -1.81
C GLY A 19 -24.12 20.66 -1.85
N CYS A 20 -24.29 19.94 -2.97
CA CYS A 20 -23.76 18.59 -3.13
C CYS A 20 -22.38 18.65 -3.79
N GLY A 21 -21.37 19.11 -3.06
CA GLY A 21 -20.00 18.87 -3.48
C GLY A 21 -19.77 17.37 -3.62
N GLU A 22 -19.21 16.91 -4.73
CA GLU A 22 -18.89 15.49 -4.92
C GLU A 22 -18.01 15.02 -3.75
N TYR A 23 -18.51 14.01 -3.02
CA TYR A 23 -17.75 13.35 -1.99
C TYR A 23 -16.52 12.71 -2.65
N GLY A 24 -15.34 13.06 -2.15
CA GLY A 24 -14.11 12.43 -2.64
C GLY A 24 -14.09 10.93 -2.37
N LYS A 25 -13.30 10.23 -3.17
CA LYS A 25 -13.09 8.79 -3.15
C LYS A 25 -11.92 8.45 -2.22
N VAL A 26 -11.88 7.21 -1.76
CA VAL A 26 -10.79 6.69 -0.92
C VAL A 26 -10.22 5.44 -1.57
N ASP A 27 -8.91 5.45 -1.74
CA ASP A 27 -8.13 4.27 -2.07
C ASP A 27 -7.27 3.87 -0.87
N GLN A 28 -7.06 2.57 -0.71
CA GLN A 28 -6.10 2.00 0.21
C GLN A 28 -5.30 0.94 -0.53
N GLY A 29 -4.03 0.79 -0.20
CA GLY A 29 -3.22 -0.24 -0.82
C GLY A 29 -1.76 -0.21 -0.41
N ARG A 30 -1.01 -1.14 -1.00
CA ARG A 30 0.42 -1.32 -0.77
C ARG A 30 1.23 -0.45 -1.71
N VAL A 31 2.20 0.28 -1.16
CA VAL A 31 3.13 1.08 -1.95
C VAL A 31 4.16 0.18 -2.64
N VAL A 32 4.19 0.22 -3.97
CA VAL A 32 5.17 -0.52 -4.79
C VAL A 32 6.22 0.40 -5.41
N ALA A 33 5.97 1.72 -5.47
CA ALA A 33 7.00 2.70 -5.82
C ALA A 33 6.72 4.06 -5.16
N PHE A 34 7.79 4.81 -4.87
CA PHE A 34 7.70 6.17 -4.34
C PHE A 34 8.86 7.02 -4.88
N ASP A 35 8.51 8.07 -5.62
CA ASP A 35 9.43 9.11 -6.06
C ASP A 35 9.30 10.32 -5.13
N LYS A 36 10.27 10.47 -4.23
CA LYS A 36 10.28 11.53 -3.22
C LYS A 36 10.45 12.93 -3.83
N GLU A 37 11.25 13.04 -4.89
CA GLU A 37 11.54 14.33 -5.53
C GLU A 37 10.32 14.84 -6.29
N LYS A 38 9.65 13.95 -7.05
CA LYS A 38 8.43 14.28 -7.78
C LYS A 38 7.18 14.24 -6.90
N LYS A 39 7.29 13.75 -5.66
CA LYS A 39 6.17 13.50 -4.75
C LYS A 39 5.10 12.62 -5.41
N ILE A 40 5.51 11.51 -6.00
CA ILE A 40 4.62 10.56 -6.68
C ILE A 40 4.67 9.23 -5.94
N VAL A 41 3.51 8.66 -5.64
CA VAL A 41 3.37 7.33 -5.05
C VAL A 41 2.59 6.41 -5.99
N THR A 42 3.06 5.17 -6.14
CA THR A 42 2.37 4.13 -6.89
C THR A 42 1.99 2.99 -5.95
N ILE A 43 0.72 2.58 -6.01
CA ILE A 43 0.15 1.56 -5.15
C ILE A 43 -0.52 0.44 -5.95
N ILE A 44 -0.54 -0.76 -5.36
CA ILE A 44 -1.51 -1.78 -5.71
C ILE A 44 -2.70 -1.66 -4.75
N ARG A 45 -3.87 -1.34 -5.30
CA ARG A 45 -5.10 -1.15 -4.51
C ARG A 45 -5.47 -2.44 -3.80
N ASP A 46 -5.76 -2.32 -2.51
CA ASP A 46 -6.44 -3.36 -1.74
C ASP A 46 -7.94 -3.32 -2.06
N LYS A 47 -8.46 -4.35 -2.74
CA LYS A 47 -9.88 -4.44 -3.12
C LYS A 47 -10.82 -4.49 -1.91
N LYS A 48 -10.33 -4.95 -0.75
CA LYS A 48 -11.13 -5.09 0.47
C LYS A 48 -11.06 -3.88 1.39
N ILE A 49 -10.03 -3.04 1.24
CA ILE A 49 -9.73 -1.95 2.18
C ILE A 49 -9.61 -2.50 3.62
N ASP A 50 -8.92 -3.64 3.77
CA ASP A 50 -8.68 -4.34 5.03
C ASP A 50 -7.17 -4.51 5.27
N THR A 51 -6.64 -3.77 6.23
CA THR A 51 -5.21 -3.81 6.59
C THR A 51 -4.75 -5.17 7.16
N LEU A 52 -5.67 -5.96 7.72
CA LEU A 52 -5.36 -7.27 8.30
C LEU A 52 -5.33 -8.34 7.22
N ASN A 53 -6.36 -8.36 6.35
CA ASN A 53 -6.52 -9.38 5.30
C ASN A 53 -6.72 -8.75 3.91
N PRO A 54 -5.71 -8.01 3.40
CA PRO A 54 -5.82 -7.26 2.15
C PRO A 54 -5.89 -8.17 0.92
N ASP A 55 -6.47 -7.66 -0.16
CA ASP A 55 -6.50 -8.29 -1.48
C ASP A 55 -5.83 -7.39 -2.53
N TYR A 56 -4.56 -7.69 -2.83
CA TYR A 56 -3.73 -6.97 -3.81
C TYR A 56 -3.84 -7.53 -5.24
N SER A 57 -4.99 -8.06 -5.64
CA SER A 57 -5.20 -8.54 -7.01
C SER A 57 -5.65 -7.46 -8.01
N TYR A 58 -5.45 -6.17 -7.69
CA TYR A 58 -5.89 -5.05 -8.53
C TYR A 58 -4.79 -4.57 -9.47
N LEU A 59 -5.04 -4.63 -10.78
CA LEU A 59 -4.23 -4.02 -11.83
C LEU A 59 -5.12 -3.17 -12.75
N PRO A 60 -4.59 -2.11 -13.39
CA PRO A 60 -3.21 -1.62 -13.27
C PRO A 60 -2.90 -0.99 -11.90
N PRO A 61 -1.61 -0.80 -11.55
CA PRO A 61 -1.24 -0.02 -10.37
C PRO A 61 -1.79 1.41 -10.48
N LEU A 62 -2.08 2.01 -9.33
CA LEU A 62 -2.60 3.37 -9.25
C LEU A 62 -1.49 4.31 -8.83
N THR A 63 -1.34 5.42 -9.55
CA THR A 63 -0.30 6.42 -9.30
C THR A 63 -0.93 7.73 -8.90
N TYR A 64 -0.43 8.35 -7.83
CA TYR A 64 -0.92 9.60 -7.29
C TYR A 64 0.20 10.61 -7.08
N SER A 65 -0.01 11.87 -7.47
CA SER A 65 0.78 12.98 -6.94
C SER A 65 0.34 13.29 -5.50
N LEU A 66 1.29 13.43 -4.59
CA LEU A 66 1.00 13.80 -3.20
C LEU A 66 0.57 15.28 -3.08
N PRO A 67 -0.22 15.64 -2.06
CA PRO A 67 -0.57 17.02 -1.77
C PRO A 67 0.66 17.93 -1.59
N THR A 68 0.50 19.20 -1.94
CA THR A 68 1.52 20.22 -1.70
C THR A 68 1.52 20.70 -0.26
N ASP A 69 0.36 20.71 0.40
CA ASP A 69 0.21 21.07 1.81
C ASP A 69 0.76 19.94 2.71
N PRO A 70 1.83 20.18 3.50
CA PRO A 70 2.38 19.18 4.41
C PRO A 70 1.39 18.67 5.46
N MET A 71 0.35 19.43 5.81
CA MET A 71 -0.67 18.99 6.77
C MET A 71 -1.58 17.90 6.20
N GLU A 72 -1.61 17.77 4.88
CA GLU A 72 -2.37 16.74 4.17
C GLU A 72 -1.51 15.52 3.80
N VAL A 73 -0.24 15.48 4.23
CA VAL A 73 0.72 14.41 3.95
C VAL A 73 1.22 13.81 5.27
N GLY A 74 0.82 12.56 5.52
CA GLY A 74 1.38 11.75 6.60
C GLY A 74 2.84 11.35 6.37
N PRO A 75 3.40 10.47 7.22
CA PRO A 75 4.77 10.00 7.07
C PRO A 75 5.07 9.44 5.67
N GLU A 76 6.24 9.73 5.12
CA GLU A 76 6.65 9.22 3.81
C GLU A 76 6.56 7.69 3.76
N PRO A 77 6.04 7.09 2.66
CA PRO A 77 5.97 5.66 2.53
C PRO A 77 7.32 5.04 2.18
N LYS A 78 7.49 3.79 2.59
CA LYS A 78 8.51 2.89 2.05
C LYS A 78 7.88 2.04 0.95
N ALA A 79 8.52 1.97 -0.21
CA ALA A 79 8.12 1.05 -1.28
C ALA A 79 8.62 -0.37 -1.01
N GLY A 80 7.89 -1.36 -1.52
CA GLY A 80 8.33 -2.75 -1.54
C GLY A 80 7.43 -3.59 -2.44
N GLY A 81 8.06 -4.51 -3.17
CA GLY A 81 7.42 -5.28 -4.24
C GLY A 81 6.51 -6.40 -3.78
N ARG A 82 6.75 -6.96 -2.59
CA ARG A 82 6.07 -8.17 -2.13
C ARG A 82 4.63 -7.87 -1.75
N LEU A 83 3.72 -8.45 -2.52
CA LEU A 83 2.27 -8.32 -2.33
C LEU A 83 1.73 -9.42 -1.43
N LYS A 84 2.16 -10.66 -1.65
CA LYS A 84 1.67 -11.85 -0.93
C LYS A 84 2.83 -12.73 -0.49
N LEU A 85 2.77 -13.23 0.74
CA LEU A 85 3.60 -14.34 1.22
C LEU A 85 2.71 -15.30 2.02
N ASP A 86 2.41 -16.44 1.43
CA ASP A 86 1.68 -17.55 2.03
C ASP A 86 2.59 -18.79 2.07
N MET A 87 3.11 -19.07 3.27
CA MET A 87 4.05 -20.16 3.50
C MET A 87 3.38 -21.54 3.57
N GLU A 88 2.05 -21.61 3.59
CA GLU A 88 1.32 -22.89 3.60
C GLU A 88 1.00 -23.33 2.19
N LYS A 89 0.65 -22.38 1.32
CA LYS A 89 0.36 -22.63 -0.10
C LYS A 89 1.59 -22.54 -0.99
N ASN A 90 2.72 -22.09 -0.45
CA ASN A 90 3.91 -21.71 -1.21
C ASN A 90 3.61 -20.65 -2.28
N ASP A 91 2.71 -19.71 -1.97
CA ASP A 91 2.37 -18.59 -2.86
C ASP A 91 3.15 -17.34 -2.46
N LEU A 92 4.01 -16.87 -3.35
CA LEU A 92 4.69 -15.59 -3.24
C LEU A 92 4.46 -14.78 -4.52
N TYR A 93 3.97 -13.56 -4.36
CA TYR A 93 3.77 -12.63 -5.47
C TYR A 93 4.49 -11.33 -5.20
N ILE A 94 5.21 -10.88 -6.22
CA ILE A 94 5.92 -9.60 -6.27
C ILE A 94 5.33 -8.80 -7.43
N TYR A 95 5.19 -7.49 -7.26
CA TYR A 95 4.91 -6.60 -8.38
C TYR A 95 6.21 -6.37 -9.17
N ASP A 96 6.24 -6.77 -10.45
CA ASP A 96 7.38 -6.50 -11.33
C ASP A 96 7.10 -5.21 -12.13
N PRO A 97 7.86 -4.12 -11.88
CA PRO A 97 7.65 -2.84 -12.55
C PRO A 97 8.02 -2.87 -14.04
N GLU A 98 8.87 -3.80 -14.48
CA GLU A 98 9.28 -3.92 -15.89
C GLU A 98 8.12 -4.37 -16.77
N ILE A 99 7.34 -5.33 -16.28
CA ILE A 99 6.17 -5.89 -16.98
C ILE A 99 4.83 -5.31 -16.49
N GLN A 100 4.88 -4.43 -15.49
CA GLN A 100 3.72 -3.83 -14.81
C GLN A 100 2.68 -4.86 -14.35
N ASN A 101 3.13 -6.03 -13.91
CA ASN A 101 2.28 -7.17 -13.58
C ASN A 101 2.85 -7.94 -12.38
N PHE A 102 2.13 -8.94 -11.90
CA PHE A 102 2.57 -9.76 -10.79
C PHE A 102 3.44 -10.92 -11.26
N ALA A 103 4.64 -11.01 -10.71
CA ALA A 103 5.48 -12.19 -10.83
C ALA A 103 5.10 -13.17 -9.72
N HIS A 104 4.62 -14.35 -10.13
CA HIS A 104 4.51 -15.49 -9.22
C HIS A 104 5.89 -16.10 -9.02
N VAL A 105 6.31 -16.23 -7.77
CA VAL A 105 7.64 -16.74 -7.39
C VAL A 105 7.47 -18.08 -6.68
N PRO A 106 7.62 -19.22 -7.38
CA PRO A 106 7.71 -20.51 -6.73
C PRO A 106 8.90 -20.54 -5.77
N PHE A 107 8.72 -21.15 -4.60
CA PHE A 107 9.79 -21.27 -3.63
C PHE A 107 9.72 -22.59 -2.86
N THR A 108 10.86 -22.99 -2.32
CA THR A 108 10.99 -24.08 -1.35
C THR A 108 11.32 -23.50 0.02
N VAL A 109 10.63 -23.94 1.06
CA VAL A 109 10.92 -23.53 2.44
C VAL A 109 12.14 -24.27 2.95
N ILE A 110 13.21 -23.54 3.27
CA ILE A 110 14.42 -24.09 3.89
C ILE A 110 14.30 -23.99 5.41
N GLU A 111 13.80 -22.86 5.91
CA GLU A 111 13.58 -22.63 7.33
C GLU A 111 12.32 -21.79 7.52
N LYS A 112 11.53 -22.11 8.55
CA LYS A 112 10.38 -21.31 8.99
C LYS A 112 10.32 -21.32 10.51
N LYS A 113 10.30 -20.13 11.10
CA LYS A 113 10.15 -19.91 12.54
C LYS A 113 9.02 -18.91 12.77
N MET A 114 8.00 -19.34 13.53
CA MET A 114 6.88 -18.51 13.95
C MET A 114 7.14 -17.95 15.35
N GLY A 115 6.43 -16.87 15.71
CA GLY A 115 6.58 -16.21 17.01
C GLY A 115 7.79 -15.28 17.12
N VAL A 116 8.51 -15.05 16.02
CA VAL A 116 9.70 -14.19 15.98
C VAL A 116 9.28 -12.72 16.02
N GLY A 117 9.47 -12.11 17.19
CA GLY A 117 9.22 -10.68 17.42
C GLY A 117 10.38 -9.80 16.93
N ARG A 118 10.19 -8.47 16.96
CA ARG A 118 11.22 -7.50 16.54
C ARG A 118 12.49 -7.51 17.40
N GLU A 119 12.35 -7.90 18.67
CA GLU A 119 13.46 -7.99 19.62
C GLU A 119 14.17 -9.36 19.62
N ASP A 120 13.71 -10.31 18.80
CA ASP A 120 14.31 -11.64 18.73
C ASP A 120 15.73 -11.55 18.14
N PRO A 121 16.74 -12.21 18.73
CA PRO A 121 18.13 -12.19 18.23
C PRO A 121 18.27 -12.62 16.75
N LEU A 122 17.31 -13.38 16.21
CA LEU A 122 17.31 -13.74 14.80
C LEU A 122 17.13 -12.53 13.90
N VAL A 123 16.44 -11.48 14.35
CA VAL A 123 16.06 -10.32 13.53
C VAL A 123 16.55 -8.98 14.05
N LYS A 124 16.81 -8.88 15.35
CA LYS A 124 17.29 -7.68 16.01
C LYS A 124 18.60 -7.21 15.36
N ASP A 125 18.68 -5.91 15.11
CA ASP A 125 19.83 -5.22 14.50
C ASP A 125 20.24 -5.74 13.10
N LYS A 126 19.34 -6.46 12.40
CA LYS A 126 19.56 -6.93 11.03
C LYS A 126 18.62 -6.24 10.06
N THR A 127 19.11 -6.05 8.85
CA THR A 127 18.31 -5.56 7.72
C THR A 127 17.83 -6.76 6.92
N PHE A 128 16.51 -6.84 6.73
CA PHE A 128 15.87 -7.86 5.90
C PHE A 128 15.23 -7.20 4.70
N PRO A 129 15.16 -7.91 3.57
CA PRO A 129 15.52 -9.30 3.37
C PRO A 129 17.00 -9.47 3.05
N ILE A 130 17.52 -10.66 3.30
CA ILE A 130 18.91 -11.03 2.98
C ILE A 130 18.88 -11.96 1.79
N VAL A 131 19.47 -11.52 0.67
CA VAL A 131 19.54 -12.29 -0.58
C VAL A 131 20.93 -12.94 -0.68
N ASP A 132 20.97 -14.28 -0.59
CA ASP A 132 22.17 -15.07 -0.83
C ASP A 132 22.06 -15.70 -2.24
N LYS A 133 22.77 -15.10 -3.20
CA LYS A 133 22.70 -15.51 -4.61
C LYS A 133 23.37 -16.86 -4.87
N GLU A 134 24.41 -17.21 -4.11
CA GLU A 134 25.12 -18.48 -4.26
C GLU A 134 24.24 -19.66 -3.85
N LYS A 135 23.53 -19.51 -2.73
CA LYS A 135 22.59 -20.53 -2.23
C LYS A 135 21.20 -20.42 -2.83
N ARG A 136 20.95 -19.35 -3.59
CA ARG A 136 19.64 -18.98 -4.16
C ARG A 136 18.57 -18.84 -3.09
N THR A 137 18.93 -18.30 -1.92
CA THR A 137 18.02 -18.17 -0.77
C THR A 137 17.71 -16.72 -0.45
N ILE A 138 16.46 -16.47 -0.08
CA ILE A 138 15.97 -15.20 0.43
C ILE A 138 15.57 -15.40 1.90
N THR A 139 16.18 -14.64 2.79
CA THR A 139 15.79 -14.60 4.20
C THR A 139 14.80 -13.46 4.40
N ILE A 140 13.59 -13.78 4.81
CA ILE A 140 12.46 -12.86 4.95
C ILE A 140 12.03 -12.79 6.42
N TYR A 141 11.94 -11.56 6.92
CA TYR A 141 11.24 -11.27 8.17
C TYR A 141 9.88 -10.63 7.87
N SER A 142 8.84 -11.12 8.53
CA SER A 142 7.49 -10.57 8.48
C SER A 142 7.04 -10.18 9.89
N GLY A 143 7.17 -8.89 10.23
CA GLY A 143 6.73 -8.38 11.53
C GLY A 143 5.24 -8.57 11.77
N ARG A 144 4.40 -8.41 10.74
CA ARG A 144 2.95 -8.63 10.82
C ARG A 144 2.60 -10.09 11.16
N GLN A 145 3.29 -11.05 10.54
CA GLN A 145 3.06 -12.48 10.79
C GLN A 145 3.89 -13.02 11.97
N LYS A 146 4.75 -12.19 12.60
CA LYS A 146 5.77 -12.60 13.58
C LYS A 146 6.55 -13.83 13.10
N MET A 147 7.08 -13.75 11.88
CA MET A 147 7.67 -14.89 11.18
C MET A 147 9.05 -14.56 10.63
N TYR A 148 9.98 -15.49 10.80
CA TYR A 148 11.26 -15.55 10.11
C TYR A 148 11.25 -16.75 9.16
N ALA A 149 11.65 -16.55 7.91
CA ALA A 149 11.71 -17.62 6.93
C ALA A 149 12.95 -17.51 6.05
N VAL A 150 13.53 -18.65 5.69
CA VAL A 150 14.51 -18.77 4.62
C VAL A 150 13.85 -19.58 3.52
N VAL A 151 13.73 -18.99 2.34
CA VAL A 151 13.14 -19.65 1.17
C VAL A 151 14.17 -19.73 0.06
N GLN A 152 14.21 -20.86 -0.64
CA GLN A 152 15.01 -21.01 -1.85
C GLN A 152 14.14 -20.75 -3.07
N VAL A 153 14.67 -19.98 -4.03
CA VAL A 153 13.99 -19.61 -5.27
C VAL A 153 14.83 -20.02 -6.48
N ALA A 154 14.20 -20.07 -7.65
CA ALA A 154 14.93 -20.30 -8.89
C ALA A 154 15.79 -19.06 -9.28
N GLU A 155 16.82 -19.27 -10.09
CA GLU A 155 17.86 -18.26 -10.36
C GLU A 155 17.31 -17.02 -11.07
N GLU A 156 16.31 -17.18 -11.92
CA GLU A 156 15.65 -16.09 -12.64
C GLU A 156 14.99 -15.07 -11.71
N PHE A 157 14.63 -15.46 -10.48
CA PHE A 157 14.03 -14.58 -9.49
C PHE A 157 15.08 -13.77 -8.72
N LEU A 158 16.36 -14.16 -8.75
CA LEU A 158 17.45 -13.41 -8.09
C LEU A 158 17.79 -12.09 -8.80
N LYS A 159 17.11 -11.78 -9.92
CA LYS A 159 17.14 -10.47 -10.57
C LYS A 159 16.52 -9.38 -9.69
N TYR A 160 15.54 -9.74 -8.84
CA TYR A 160 14.85 -8.77 -8.00
C TYR A 160 15.76 -8.27 -6.87
N PRO A 161 15.92 -6.94 -6.72
CA PRO A 161 16.70 -6.38 -5.63
C PRO A 161 16.01 -6.62 -4.27
N PRO A 162 16.74 -6.53 -3.14
CA PRO A 162 16.21 -6.83 -1.81
C PRO A 162 14.87 -6.15 -1.47
N GLU A 163 14.70 -4.88 -1.84
CA GLU A 163 13.49 -4.08 -1.63
C GLU A 163 12.23 -4.66 -2.29
N GLU A 164 12.35 -5.38 -3.40
CA GLU A 164 11.21 -6.05 -4.06
C GLU A 164 10.70 -7.25 -3.25
N TRP A 165 11.56 -7.85 -2.43
CA TRP A 165 11.18 -8.92 -1.51
C TRP A 165 10.56 -8.38 -0.21
N GLU A 166 10.60 -7.07 0.04
CA GLU A 166 9.93 -6.42 1.15
C GLU A 166 8.46 -6.14 0.86
N ALA A 167 7.66 -6.13 1.92
CA ALA A 167 6.34 -5.53 1.83
C ALA A 167 6.50 -4.01 1.98
N GLY A 168 6.01 -3.26 0.99
CA GLY A 168 5.86 -1.82 1.12
C GLY A 168 4.87 -1.43 2.22
N ASP A 169 4.88 -0.15 2.59
CA ASP A 169 3.92 0.40 3.53
C ASP A 169 2.51 0.37 2.93
N GLU A 170 1.52 0.23 3.81
CA GLU A 170 0.12 0.47 3.51
C GLU A 170 -0.19 1.95 3.63
N VAL A 171 -0.92 2.48 2.64
CA VAL A 171 -1.34 3.88 2.59
C VAL A 171 -2.82 4.00 2.30
N ARG A 172 -3.40 5.11 2.73
CA ARG A 172 -4.76 5.53 2.40
C ARG A 172 -4.71 6.90 1.72
N ILE A 173 -5.39 7.01 0.60
CA ILE A 173 -5.40 8.18 -0.28
C ILE A 173 -6.83 8.64 -0.46
N TYR A 174 -7.12 9.89 -0.07
CA TYR A 174 -8.37 10.56 -0.38
C TYR A 174 -8.16 11.47 -1.59
N TYR A 175 -9.04 11.40 -2.58
CA TYR A 175 -8.92 12.13 -3.83
C TYR A 175 -10.29 12.52 -4.38
N LYS A 176 -10.32 13.53 -5.25
CA LYS A 176 -11.51 13.88 -6.05
C LYS A 176 -11.25 13.71 -7.54
N GLU A 177 -10.03 14.05 -7.97
CA GLU A 177 -9.52 13.81 -9.31
C GLU A 177 -8.61 12.58 -9.28
N ASP A 178 -8.81 11.66 -10.21
CA ASP A 178 -8.00 10.43 -10.31
C ASP A 178 -6.52 10.80 -10.51
N GLY A 179 -5.64 10.17 -9.75
CA GLY A 179 -4.20 10.43 -9.78
C GLY A 179 -3.73 11.69 -9.03
N LYS A 180 -4.63 12.44 -8.38
CA LYS A 180 -4.26 13.57 -7.51
C LYS A 180 -4.80 13.38 -6.10
N ALA A 181 -3.89 13.07 -5.18
CA ALA A 181 -4.26 12.94 -3.78
C ALA A 181 -4.58 14.33 -3.19
N LEU A 182 -5.71 14.41 -2.48
CA LEU A 182 -6.06 15.54 -1.61
C LEU A 182 -5.54 15.31 -0.19
N ARG A 183 -5.53 14.06 0.27
CA ARG A 183 -4.89 13.65 1.54
C ARG A 183 -4.19 12.32 1.35
N PHE A 184 -2.97 12.22 1.87
CA PHE A 184 -2.17 11.01 1.88
C PHE A 184 -1.86 10.62 3.32
N MET A 185 -2.13 9.37 3.69
CA MET A 185 -1.84 8.85 5.02
C MET A 185 -1.12 7.51 4.93
N ASN A 186 0.05 7.43 5.56
CA ASN A 186 0.75 6.16 5.76
C ASN A 186 0.20 5.47 6.99
N ILE A 187 -0.66 4.47 6.79
CA ILE A 187 -1.35 3.75 7.87
C ILE A 187 -0.48 2.65 8.49
N THR A 188 0.63 2.27 7.86
CA THR A 188 1.65 1.41 8.49
C THR A 188 2.42 2.15 9.58
N LYS A 189 2.70 3.43 9.37
CA LYS A 189 3.47 4.27 10.31
C LYS A 189 2.61 5.10 11.25
N THR A 190 1.33 5.29 10.92
CA THR A 190 0.39 6.05 11.76
C THR A 190 -0.38 5.09 12.65
N ASP A 191 -0.19 5.23 13.96
CA ASP A 191 -1.00 4.51 14.95
C ASP A 191 -2.38 5.16 15.05
N ILE A 192 -3.35 4.64 14.30
CA ILE A 192 -4.74 5.13 14.34
C ILE A 192 -5.46 4.81 15.66
N TYR A 193 -4.84 4.05 16.57
CA TYR A 193 -5.40 3.68 17.87
C TYR A 193 -4.83 4.48 19.03
N LYS A 194 -3.75 5.25 18.82
CA LYS A 194 -3.32 6.27 19.77
C LYS A 194 -4.20 7.51 19.62
N LYS A 195 -5.22 7.59 20.47
CA LYS A 195 -5.88 8.85 20.82
C LYS A 195 -5.02 9.65 21.79
#